data_AF-A0A0D3VE45-F1
#
_entry.id   AF-A0A0D3VE45-F1
#
_cell.length_a   1.000
_cell.length_b   1.000
_cell.length_c   1.000
_cell.angle_alpha   90.00
_cell.angle_beta   90.00
_cell.angle_gamma   90.00
#
_symmetry.space_group_name_H-M   'P 1'
#
loop_
_entity.id
_entity.type
_entity.pdbx_description
1 polymer ?
#
loop_
_entity_poly.entity_id
_entity_poly.type
_entity_poly.pdbx_seq_one_letter_code
_entity_poly.pdbx_strand_id
1 'polypeptide(L)'
;MKKWGFFVIIILLLLGLKAMNITPTVQQTHKDIAKEDHDIQRGTLTSAQTINITQDQVYQGNLLLVNKEYPVHQDSVQSDVVNLFEHKELLQGYGLLDTHIQLSERVAQKFLKMIEAAEKDGIQHFLISSGYRDFEEQRSLYQEKGSDYALPAGYSEHNLGLSLDIGSTQMEMSKAPEGEWLQKNAWRYGFILRYPKDKTAITGIQYEPWHFRYVGLPHSAIMKENNLVLEQYLDFLKEHKSTSTVVNGTTYDVMYHPISHNMTLEIPVHHHYETSGNNIDGVIVTVSK
;
A
#
# COMPACT_ATOMS: atom_id res chain seq x y z
N MET A 1 7.76 13.35 -72.69
CA MET A 1 7.12 12.37 -73.60
C MET A 1 7.36 10.96 -73.07
N LYS A 2 6.27 10.25 -72.76
CA LYS A 2 6.04 8.80 -72.59
C LYS A 2 7.21 7.93 -72.07
N LYS A 3 7.02 7.34 -70.89
CA LYS A 3 7.47 5.96 -70.61
C LYS A 3 6.29 5.13 -70.10
N TRP A 4 6.07 4.04 -70.82
CA TRP A 4 5.07 3.00 -70.59
C TRP A 4 5.27 2.29 -69.25
N GLY A 5 4.15 1.83 -68.69
CA GLY A 5 4.12 0.90 -67.57
C GLY A 5 4.35 -0.54 -67.99
N PHE A 6 4.73 -1.36 -67.01
CA PHE A 6 4.46 -2.78 -66.97
C PHE A 6 4.09 -3.14 -65.53
N PHE A 7 2.93 -3.79 -65.39
CA PHE A 7 2.39 -4.37 -64.16
C PHE A 7 3.14 -5.68 -63.87
N VAL A 8 3.60 -5.88 -62.63
CA VAL A 8 3.76 -7.22 -62.04
C VAL A 8 3.26 -7.18 -60.61
N ILE A 9 2.22 -7.98 -60.36
CA ILE A 9 1.58 -8.26 -59.08
C ILE A 9 2.49 -9.20 -58.29
N ILE A 10 2.85 -8.84 -57.06
CA ILE A 10 3.42 -9.78 -56.08
C ILE A 10 2.52 -9.79 -54.86
N ILE A 11 1.86 -10.93 -54.67
CA ILE A 11 1.06 -11.30 -53.50
C ILE A 11 2.03 -11.57 -52.35
N LEU A 12 1.95 -10.80 -51.27
CA LEU A 12 2.65 -11.08 -50.01
C LEU A 12 1.70 -11.84 -49.07
N LEU A 13 2.05 -13.10 -48.82
CA LEU A 13 1.42 -13.98 -47.83
C LEU A 13 1.77 -13.50 -46.41
N LEU A 14 0.73 -13.21 -45.64
CA LEU A 14 0.75 -12.92 -44.22
C LEU A 14 1.11 -14.19 -43.43
N LEU A 15 2.17 -14.13 -42.62
CA LEU A 15 2.33 -14.96 -41.43
C LEU A 15 2.81 -14.08 -40.29
N GLY A 16 1.85 -13.68 -39.45
CA GLY A 16 2.09 -12.94 -38.22
C GLY A 16 2.60 -13.86 -37.12
N LEU A 17 3.82 -13.63 -36.65
CA LEU A 17 4.28 -14.10 -35.35
C LEU A 17 3.77 -13.12 -34.30
N LYS A 18 2.65 -13.44 -33.66
CA LYS A 18 2.21 -12.77 -32.42
C LYS A 18 3.10 -13.25 -31.29
N ALA A 19 3.92 -12.35 -30.75
CA ALA A 19 4.52 -12.53 -29.44
C ALA A 19 3.41 -12.65 -28.38
N MET A 20 3.47 -13.71 -27.59
CA MET A 20 2.55 -13.95 -26.48
C MET A 20 2.85 -12.95 -25.36
N ASN A 21 1.99 -11.94 -25.20
CA ASN A 21 1.92 -11.16 -23.97
C ASN A 21 1.17 -12.02 -22.94
N ILE A 22 1.87 -12.50 -21.92
CA ILE A 22 1.25 -13.11 -20.74
C ILE A 22 0.80 -11.97 -19.84
N THR A 23 -0.48 -11.62 -19.90
CA THR A 23 -1.14 -10.77 -18.89
C THR A 23 -1.54 -11.67 -17.72
N PRO A 24 -1.20 -11.35 -16.46
CA PRO A 24 -1.73 -12.09 -15.33
C PRO A 24 -3.23 -11.84 -15.27
N THR A 25 -4.01 -12.91 -15.39
CA THR A 25 -5.46 -12.88 -15.28
C THR A 25 -5.82 -12.92 -13.80
N VAL A 26 -6.37 -11.84 -13.26
CA VAL A 26 -7.07 -11.88 -11.98
C VAL A 26 -8.48 -12.38 -12.26
N GLN A 27 -8.83 -13.53 -11.68
CA GLN A 27 -10.13 -14.15 -11.84
C GLN A 27 -10.97 -13.87 -10.60
N GLN A 28 -11.86 -12.88 -10.69
CA GLN A 28 -12.94 -12.70 -9.72
C GLN A 28 -14.00 -13.77 -9.97
N THR A 29 -14.28 -14.62 -8.97
CA THR A 29 -15.44 -15.50 -8.98
C THR A 29 -16.53 -14.93 -8.09
N HIS A 30 -17.58 -14.38 -8.72
CA HIS A 30 -18.89 -14.21 -8.09
C HIS A 30 -19.62 -15.56 -8.12
N LYS A 31 -20.12 -16.01 -6.97
CA LYS A 31 -20.92 -17.24 -6.86
C LYS A 31 -22.28 -16.90 -6.23
N ASP A 32 -23.29 -16.80 -7.08
CA ASP A 32 -24.69 -16.98 -6.69
C ASP A 32 -24.99 -18.49 -6.73
N ILE A 33 -25.50 -19.06 -5.63
CA ILE A 33 -26.00 -20.45 -5.63
C ILE A 33 -27.37 -20.48 -4.95
N ALA A 34 -28.38 -20.83 -5.75
CA ALA A 34 -29.66 -21.34 -5.30
C ALA A 34 -29.55 -22.83 -4.91
N LYS A 35 -30.37 -23.22 -3.92
CA LYS A 35 -30.45 -24.54 -3.28
C LYS A 35 -30.66 -25.70 -4.25
N GLU A 36 -29.98 -26.82 -3.98
CA GLU A 36 -30.63 -28.14 -3.88
C GLU A 36 -29.77 -29.10 -3.04
N ASP A 37 -30.48 -29.99 -2.35
CA ASP A 37 -30.09 -30.76 -1.17
C ASP A 37 -29.48 -32.12 -1.57
N HIS A 38 -28.34 -32.49 -0.98
CA HIS A 38 -28.00 -33.90 -0.72
C HIS A 38 -26.81 -33.98 0.25
N ASP A 39 -27.13 -34.50 1.43
CA ASP A 39 -26.28 -34.79 2.58
C ASP A 39 -25.15 -35.79 2.26
N ILE A 40 -23.89 -35.33 2.38
CA ILE A 40 -22.76 -36.14 2.83
C ILE A 40 -21.91 -35.25 3.76
N GLN A 41 -22.15 -35.36 5.06
CA GLN A 41 -21.27 -34.84 6.10
C GLN A 41 -19.85 -35.42 5.98
N ARG A 42 -18.93 -34.60 5.45
CA ARG A 42 -17.51 -34.64 5.80
C ARG A 42 -17.12 -33.27 6.35
N GLY A 43 -17.50 -33.04 7.60
CA GLY A 43 -17.07 -31.86 8.35
C GLY A 43 -15.57 -31.96 8.64
N THR A 44 -14.74 -31.31 7.83
CA THR A 44 -13.48 -30.79 8.36
C THR A 44 -13.84 -29.72 9.38
N LEU A 45 -13.80 -30.08 10.66
CA LEU A 45 -13.81 -29.12 11.76
C LEU A 45 -12.55 -28.26 11.60
N THR A 46 -12.66 -27.14 10.90
CA THR A 46 -11.62 -26.12 10.94
C THR A 46 -11.61 -25.58 12.36
N SER A 47 -10.57 -25.90 13.13
CA SER A 47 -10.37 -25.31 14.44
C SER A 47 -10.30 -23.79 14.30
N ALA A 48 -11.10 -23.09 15.10
CA ALA A 48 -11.11 -21.63 15.17
C ALA A 48 -10.48 -21.17 16.50
N GLN A 49 -9.70 -20.09 16.44
CA GLN A 49 -9.23 -19.33 17.60
C GLN A 49 -10.07 -18.08 17.76
N THR A 50 -10.40 -17.74 19.00
CA THR A 50 -11.07 -16.49 19.34
C THR A 50 -10.04 -15.39 19.55
N ILE A 51 -10.23 -14.26 18.88
CA ILE A 51 -9.46 -13.04 19.11
C ILE A 51 -10.36 -11.99 19.75
N ASN A 52 -9.82 -11.25 20.73
CA ASN A 52 -10.52 -10.16 21.39
C ASN A 52 -10.10 -8.85 20.73
N ILE A 53 -11.07 -8.09 20.21
CA ILE A 53 -10.84 -6.76 19.65
C ILE A 53 -11.42 -5.72 20.61
N THR A 54 -10.56 -4.84 21.10
CA THR A 54 -10.97 -3.69 21.95
C THR A 54 -11.37 -2.50 21.09
N GLN A 55 -12.10 -1.55 21.68
CA GLN A 55 -12.42 -0.28 20.99
C GLN A 55 -11.17 0.50 20.56
N ASP A 56 -10.11 0.46 21.36
CA ASP A 56 -8.86 1.18 21.07
C ASP A 56 -8.12 0.64 19.83
N GLN A 57 -8.44 -0.58 19.38
CA GLN A 57 -7.87 -1.16 18.16
C GLN A 57 -8.20 -0.32 16.90
N VAL A 58 -9.27 0.48 16.93
CA VAL A 58 -9.64 1.41 15.84
C VAL A 58 -8.52 2.42 15.54
N TYR A 59 -7.65 2.69 16.51
CA TYR A 59 -6.56 3.67 16.38
C TYR A 59 -5.18 3.03 16.19
N GLN A 60 -5.09 1.72 16.02
CA GLN A 60 -3.83 0.98 15.89
C GLN A 60 -3.75 0.19 14.59
N GLY A 61 -2.58 0.15 13.95
CA GLY A 61 -2.30 -0.70 12.78
C GLY A 61 -1.88 0.08 11.52
N ASN A 62 -1.84 -0.62 10.38
CA ASN A 62 -1.24 -0.12 9.14
C ASN A 62 -2.19 0.74 8.28
N LEU A 63 -3.51 0.61 8.47
CA LEU A 63 -4.57 1.19 7.62
C LEU A 63 -5.25 2.42 8.22
N LEU A 64 -4.58 3.07 9.17
CA LEU A 64 -5.08 4.29 9.79
C LEU A 64 -5.15 5.41 8.76
N LEU A 65 -6.36 5.94 8.53
CA LEU A 65 -6.54 7.14 7.72
C LEU A 65 -6.21 8.36 8.55
N VAL A 66 -5.11 9.03 8.19
CA VAL A 66 -4.75 10.31 8.76
C VAL A 66 -4.80 11.36 7.66
N ASN A 67 -5.63 12.37 7.87
CA ASN A 67 -5.82 13.49 6.94
C ASN A 67 -6.39 14.68 7.73
N LYS A 68 -6.83 15.75 7.05
CA LYS A 68 -7.41 16.96 7.67
C LYS A 68 -8.63 16.71 8.57
N GLU A 69 -9.30 15.57 8.46
CA GLU A 69 -10.52 15.23 9.19
C GLU A 69 -10.26 14.27 10.35
N TYR A 70 -9.32 13.33 10.16
CA TYR A 70 -8.99 12.28 11.12
C TYR A 70 -7.55 12.44 11.61
N PRO A 71 -7.33 12.95 12.83
CA PRO A 71 -5.99 13.13 13.37
C PRO A 71 -5.38 11.81 13.85
N VAL A 72 -4.08 11.85 14.09
CA VAL A 72 -3.29 10.82 14.77
C VAL A 72 -3.68 10.79 16.25
N HIS A 73 -3.91 9.60 16.78
CA HIS A 73 -4.04 9.37 18.21
C HIS A 73 -2.70 8.95 18.79
N GLN A 74 -2.49 9.14 20.10
CA GLN A 74 -1.24 8.74 20.74
C GLN A 74 -0.93 7.25 20.54
N ASP A 75 -1.98 6.41 20.57
CA ASP A 75 -1.86 4.96 20.36
C ASP A 75 -1.65 4.57 18.88
N SER A 76 -1.74 5.52 17.95
CA SER A 76 -1.53 5.30 16.52
C SER A 76 -0.06 5.28 16.10
N VAL A 77 0.81 5.85 16.93
CA VAL A 77 2.25 5.94 16.63
C VAL A 77 2.85 4.53 16.72
N GLN A 78 3.59 4.11 15.70
CA GLN A 78 4.25 2.81 15.74
C GLN A 78 5.28 2.76 16.88
N SER A 79 5.18 1.72 17.72
CA SER A 79 6.07 1.54 18.88
C SER A 79 7.49 1.12 18.50
N ASP A 80 7.72 0.70 17.26
CA ASP A 80 9.00 0.23 16.71
C ASP A 80 9.70 1.31 15.86
N VAL A 81 9.39 2.60 16.09
CA VAL A 81 10.13 3.70 15.46
C VAL A 81 11.55 3.75 16.00
N VAL A 82 12.52 3.65 15.09
CA VAL A 82 13.96 3.65 15.39
C VAL A 82 14.69 4.68 14.55
N ASN A 83 15.85 5.16 15.01
CA ASN A 83 16.74 5.99 14.20
C ASN A 83 17.46 5.13 13.17
N LEU A 84 17.18 5.33 11.88
CA LEU A 84 17.74 4.49 10.82
C LEU A 84 19.26 4.58 10.72
N PHE A 85 19.88 5.70 11.11
CA PHE A 85 21.33 5.84 11.06
C PHE A 85 22.04 4.90 12.05
N GLU A 86 21.40 4.53 13.16
CA GLU A 86 21.95 3.64 14.18
C GLU A 86 21.82 2.15 13.79
N HIS A 87 20.94 1.85 12.83
CA HIS A 87 20.61 0.51 12.35
C HIS A 87 21.16 0.25 10.94
N LYS A 88 22.48 0.04 10.83
CA LYS A 88 23.17 -0.11 9.53
C LYS A 88 22.67 -1.29 8.71
N GLU A 89 22.16 -2.33 9.35
CA GLU A 89 21.54 -3.48 8.72
C GLU A 89 20.31 -3.12 7.86
N LEU A 90 19.62 -2.01 8.18
CA LEU A 90 18.48 -1.50 7.42
C LEU A 90 18.90 -0.62 6.24
N LEU A 91 20.14 -0.13 6.22
CA LEU A 91 20.64 0.84 5.22
C LEU A 91 21.43 0.15 4.10
N GLN A 92 20.75 -0.61 3.25
CA GLN A 92 21.36 -1.23 2.08
C GLN A 92 20.66 -0.77 0.79
N GLY A 93 21.44 -0.33 -0.20
CA GLY A 93 20.92 0.11 -1.51
C GLY A 93 20.33 1.52 -1.56
N TYR A 94 20.35 2.27 -0.45
CA TYR A 94 19.86 3.66 -0.40
C TYR A 94 20.59 4.51 0.65
N GLY A 95 20.51 5.83 0.52
CA GLY A 95 21.07 6.80 1.48
C GLY A 95 20.04 7.44 2.42
N LEU A 96 20.51 8.16 3.43
CA LEU A 96 19.68 9.04 4.26
C LEU A 96 20.06 10.50 3.97
N LEU A 97 19.08 11.38 3.84
CA LEU A 97 19.33 12.81 3.70
C LEU A 97 19.89 13.43 4.98
N ASP A 98 19.45 12.92 6.13
CA ASP A 98 19.87 13.35 7.46
C ASP A 98 20.04 12.14 8.40
N THR A 99 20.93 12.25 9.40
CA THR A 99 21.25 11.15 10.32
C THR A 99 20.23 10.96 11.45
N HIS A 100 19.23 11.82 11.57
CA HIS A 100 18.16 11.73 12.57
C HIS A 100 16.87 11.15 11.99
N ILE A 101 16.87 10.70 10.72
CA ILE A 101 15.68 10.11 10.10
C ILE A 101 15.28 8.85 10.87
N GLN A 102 14.08 8.90 11.43
CA GLN A 102 13.44 7.80 12.13
C GLN A 102 12.40 7.13 11.24
N LEU A 103 12.13 5.84 11.43
CA LEU A 103 11.03 5.13 10.78
C LEU A 103 10.70 3.88 11.60
N SER A 104 9.48 3.37 11.48
CA SER A 104 9.14 2.05 11.99
C SER A 104 10.09 0.98 11.42
N GLU A 105 10.71 0.19 12.29
CA GLU A 105 11.70 -0.84 11.92
C GLU A 105 11.11 -1.83 10.90
N ARG A 106 9.87 -2.30 11.13
CA ARG A 106 9.20 -3.20 10.17
C ARG A 106 9.01 -2.54 8.81
N VAL A 107 8.71 -1.24 8.76
CA VAL A 107 8.50 -0.51 7.52
C VAL A 107 9.83 -0.35 6.79
N ALA A 108 10.91 -0.05 7.51
CA ALA A 108 12.26 -0.01 6.97
C ALA A 108 12.67 -1.38 6.37
N GLN A 109 12.35 -2.50 7.03
CA GLN A 109 12.61 -3.84 6.49
C GLN A 109 11.82 -4.12 5.20
N LYS A 110 10.56 -3.64 5.10
CA LYS A 110 9.77 -3.77 3.87
C LYS A 110 10.31 -2.87 2.76
N PHE A 111 10.75 -1.66 3.11
CA PHE A 111 11.39 -0.73 2.20
C PHE A 111 12.69 -1.30 1.63
N LEU A 112 13.53 -1.92 2.47
CA LEU A 112 14.75 -2.60 2.05
C LEU A 112 14.47 -3.66 0.96
N LYS A 113 13.46 -4.53 1.16
CA LYS A 113 13.07 -5.53 0.15
C LYS A 113 12.59 -4.91 -1.17
N MET A 114 11.97 -3.74 -1.10
CA MET A 114 11.55 -2.99 -2.28
C MET A 114 12.76 -2.43 -3.03
N ILE A 115 13.73 -1.86 -2.31
CA ILE A 115 14.97 -1.31 -2.90
C ILE A 115 15.84 -2.41 -3.51
N GLU A 116 15.98 -3.57 -2.85
CA GLU A 116 16.70 -4.74 -3.40
C GLU A 116 16.10 -5.22 -4.74
N ALA A 117 14.79 -5.04 -4.94
CA ALA A 117 14.14 -5.38 -6.19
C ALA A 117 14.36 -4.30 -7.25
N ALA A 118 14.33 -3.03 -6.87
CA ALA A 118 14.65 -1.92 -7.76
C ALA A 118 16.09 -2.00 -8.28
N GLU A 119 17.04 -2.38 -7.42
CA GLU A 119 18.44 -2.58 -7.79
C GLU A 119 18.61 -3.66 -8.86
N LYS A 120 17.84 -4.75 -8.79
CA LYS A 120 17.83 -5.81 -9.83
C LYS A 120 17.33 -5.30 -11.18
N ASP A 121 16.52 -4.24 -11.18
CA ASP A 121 16.05 -3.55 -12.36
C ASP A 121 16.98 -2.38 -12.78
N GLY A 122 18.13 -2.21 -12.10
CA GLY A 122 19.12 -1.17 -12.38
C GLY A 122 18.78 0.21 -11.80
N ILE A 123 17.84 0.30 -10.86
CA ILE A 123 17.43 1.55 -10.19
C ILE A 123 18.02 1.58 -8.78
N GLN A 124 18.90 2.54 -8.49
CA GLN A 124 19.77 2.46 -7.30
C GLN A 124 20.10 3.81 -6.63
N HIS A 125 19.54 4.93 -7.10
CA HIS A 125 19.91 6.25 -6.59
C HIS A 125 18.97 6.76 -5.48
N PHE A 126 18.34 5.84 -4.75
CA PHE A 126 17.38 6.16 -3.70
C PHE A 126 18.01 6.82 -2.48
N LEU A 127 17.25 7.70 -1.85
CA LEU A 127 17.48 8.17 -0.49
C LEU A 127 16.15 8.29 0.26
N ILE A 128 16.17 8.22 1.58
CA ILE A 128 15.03 8.67 2.41
C ILE A 128 15.32 10.12 2.82
N SER A 129 14.38 11.03 2.51
CA SER A 129 14.48 12.45 2.87
C SER A 129 13.69 12.80 4.13
N SER A 130 12.65 12.04 4.46
CA SER A 130 11.89 12.17 5.70
C SER A 130 11.23 10.84 6.06
N GLY A 131 11.10 10.55 7.36
CA GLY A 131 10.44 9.36 7.87
C GLY A 131 9.43 9.75 8.96
N TYR A 132 9.45 9.09 10.11
CA TYR A 132 8.70 9.54 11.28
C TYR A 132 9.06 10.99 11.63
N ARG A 133 8.03 11.77 11.97
CA ARG A 133 8.16 13.10 12.57
C ARG A 133 7.30 13.14 13.80
N ASP A 134 7.82 13.57 14.94
CA ASP A 134 7.00 13.75 16.12
C ASP A 134 6.09 14.99 16.02
N PHE A 135 5.24 15.21 17.03
CA PHE A 135 4.29 16.33 17.03
C PHE A 135 4.98 17.70 17.12
N GLU A 136 6.13 17.81 17.78
CA GLU A 136 6.87 19.08 17.94
C GLU A 136 7.64 19.43 16.66
N GLU A 137 8.25 18.44 16.01
CA GLU A 137 8.85 18.58 14.69
C GLU A 137 7.80 18.99 13.64
N GLN A 138 6.64 18.32 13.63
CA GLN A 138 5.55 18.68 12.72
C GLN A 138 5.01 20.09 13.00
N ARG A 139 4.90 20.49 14.28
CA ARG A 139 4.48 21.84 14.66
C ARG A 139 5.48 22.89 14.18
N SER A 140 6.76 22.63 14.36
CA SER A 140 7.84 23.53 13.93
C SER A 140 7.83 23.71 12.41
N LEU A 141 7.69 22.61 11.65
CA LEU A 141 7.57 22.68 10.20
C LEU A 141 6.34 23.48 9.76
N TYR A 142 5.18 23.25 10.40
CA TYR A 142 3.96 23.99 10.10
C TYR A 142 4.12 25.49 10.34
N GLN A 143 4.77 25.88 11.44
CA GLN A 143 5.06 27.28 11.76
C GLN A 143 6.03 27.91 10.75
N GLU A 144 7.03 27.17 10.29
CA GLU A 144 8.03 27.66 9.34
C GLU A 144 7.49 27.76 7.90
N LYS A 145 6.80 26.73 7.42
CA LYS A 145 6.40 26.60 6.00
C LYS A 145 4.97 27.05 5.72
N GLY A 146 4.12 27.13 6.75
CA GLY A 146 2.71 27.49 6.62
C GLY A 146 1.82 26.36 6.07
N SER A 147 0.52 26.64 6.04
CA SER A 147 -0.54 25.68 5.68
C SER A 147 -0.55 25.25 4.22
N ASP A 148 0.13 26.00 3.34
CA ASP A 148 0.24 25.67 1.93
C ASP A 148 1.20 24.49 1.68
N TYR A 149 2.06 24.19 2.66
CA TYR A 149 3.11 23.18 2.56
C TYR A 149 2.98 22.06 3.59
N ALA A 150 2.63 22.41 4.84
CA ALA A 150 2.60 21.45 5.94
C ALA A 150 1.20 21.37 6.56
N LEU A 151 0.87 20.19 7.07
CA LEU A 151 -0.31 19.98 7.90
C LEU A 151 0.00 20.27 9.38
N PRO A 152 -0.99 20.70 10.17
CA PRO A 152 -0.79 20.88 11.61
C PRO A 152 -0.38 19.57 12.29
N ALA A 153 0.29 19.68 13.44
CA ALA A 153 0.69 18.52 14.23
C ALA A 153 -0.50 17.60 14.52
N GLY A 154 -0.31 16.30 14.28
CA GLY A 154 -1.36 15.28 14.40
C GLY A 154 -2.22 15.10 13.17
N TYR A 155 -2.03 15.86 12.10
CA TYR A 155 -2.74 15.65 10.83
C TYR A 155 -1.81 15.14 9.72
N SER A 156 -0.54 14.87 10.03
CA SER A 156 0.47 14.35 9.11
C SER A 156 0.65 12.84 9.28
N GLU A 157 0.64 12.09 8.18
CA GLU A 157 0.89 10.63 8.25
C GLU A 157 2.31 10.29 8.73
N HIS A 158 3.27 11.23 8.66
CA HIS A 158 4.60 11.03 9.25
C HIS A 158 4.54 10.86 10.77
N ASN A 159 3.51 11.37 11.44
CA ASN A 159 3.32 11.15 12.88
C ASN A 159 3.01 9.67 13.21
N LEU A 160 2.70 8.82 12.22
CA LEU A 160 2.46 7.39 12.46
C LEU A 160 3.75 6.56 12.45
N GLY A 161 4.80 7.00 11.73
CA GLY A 161 5.96 6.16 11.43
C GLY A 161 5.72 5.15 10.30
N LEU A 162 4.61 5.29 9.55
CA LEU A 162 4.24 4.44 8.42
C LEU A 162 4.48 5.09 7.04
N SER A 163 4.75 6.40 7.01
CA SER A 163 5.04 7.15 5.79
C SER A 163 6.50 7.57 5.73
N LEU A 164 7.01 7.67 4.51
CA LEU A 164 8.35 8.13 4.21
C LEU A 164 8.35 8.93 2.91
N ASP A 165 9.17 9.97 2.89
CA ASP A 165 9.51 10.70 1.69
C ASP A 165 10.78 10.09 1.10
N ILE A 166 10.67 9.59 -0.13
CA ILE A 166 11.75 8.94 -0.87
C ILE A 166 12.24 9.93 -1.92
N GLY A 167 13.54 10.16 -1.98
CA GLY A 167 14.21 10.99 -2.97
C GLY A 167 15.10 10.18 -3.92
N SER A 168 15.62 10.87 -4.94
CA SER A 168 16.69 10.40 -5.80
C SER A 168 17.89 11.34 -5.72
N THR A 169 19.09 10.78 -5.65
CA THR A 169 20.34 11.56 -5.67
C THR A 169 20.63 12.21 -7.03
N GLN A 170 19.89 11.85 -8.08
CA GLN A 170 20.13 12.33 -9.45
C GLN A 170 19.23 13.50 -9.85
N MET A 171 17.95 13.44 -9.48
CA MET A 171 16.96 14.47 -9.86
C MET A 171 15.68 14.36 -9.03
N GLU A 172 14.80 15.35 -9.20
CA GLU A 172 13.45 15.37 -8.64
C GLU A 172 12.68 14.07 -8.92
N MET A 173 11.97 13.55 -7.91
CA MET A 173 11.22 12.30 -8.01
C MET A 173 10.16 12.28 -9.11
N SER A 174 9.61 13.44 -9.48
CA SER A 174 8.68 13.57 -10.61
C SER A 174 9.31 13.22 -11.98
N LYS A 175 10.63 13.21 -12.07
CA LYS A 175 11.41 12.99 -13.30
C LYS A 175 12.38 11.81 -13.18
N ALA A 176 12.72 11.41 -11.95
CA ALA A 176 13.68 10.37 -11.65
C ALA A 176 13.17 8.98 -12.05
N PRO A 177 14.04 8.10 -12.58
CA PRO A 177 13.72 6.68 -12.77
C PRO A 177 13.22 6.00 -11.49
N GLU A 178 13.76 6.40 -10.33
CA GLU A 178 13.30 5.96 -9.00
C GLU A 178 11.80 6.19 -8.79
N GLY A 179 11.32 7.41 -9.08
CA GLY A 179 9.91 7.75 -8.90
C GLY A 179 8.99 7.02 -9.88
N GLU A 180 9.43 6.82 -11.13
CA GLU A 180 8.68 6.01 -12.10
C GLU A 180 8.60 4.55 -11.68
N TRP A 181 9.71 3.99 -11.20
CA TRP A 181 9.78 2.60 -10.76
C TRP A 181 8.87 2.36 -9.55
N LEU A 182 8.91 3.24 -8.54
CA LEU A 182 8.07 3.11 -7.34
C LEU A 182 6.58 3.18 -7.68
N GLN A 183 6.15 4.09 -8.55
CA GLN A 183 4.74 4.17 -8.97
C GLN A 183 4.20 2.87 -9.61
N LYS A 184 5.08 2.12 -10.26
CA LYS A 184 4.74 0.84 -10.92
C LYS A 184 4.84 -0.35 -9.97
N ASN A 185 5.76 -0.32 -8.99
CA ASN A 185 6.17 -1.52 -8.26
C ASN A 185 5.97 -1.47 -6.74
N ALA A 186 5.86 -0.29 -6.12
CA ALA A 186 5.85 -0.16 -4.66
C ALA A 186 4.73 -0.96 -3.97
N TRP A 187 3.58 -1.10 -4.64
CA TRP A 187 2.44 -1.88 -4.17
C TRP A 187 2.76 -3.36 -3.92
N ARG A 188 3.75 -3.91 -4.60
CA ARG A 188 4.18 -5.31 -4.43
C ARG A 188 4.82 -5.56 -3.06
N TYR A 189 5.19 -4.48 -2.36
CA TYR A 189 5.91 -4.50 -1.09
C TYR A 189 5.11 -3.89 0.06
N GLY A 190 3.83 -3.57 -0.14
CA GLY A 190 3.00 -2.97 0.90
C GLY A 190 2.89 -1.45 0.84
N PHE A 191 3.51 -0.78 -0.14
CA PHE A 191 3.55 0.68 -0.22
C PHE A 191 2.63 1.23 -1.31
N ILE A 192 2.08 2.41 -1.06
CA ILE A 192 1.29 3.17 -2.06
C ILE A 192 1.91 4.54 -2.28
N LEU A 193 1.81 5.07 -3.50
CA LEU A 193 1.94 6.50 -3.73
C LEU A 193 0.71 7.16 -3.09
N ARG A 194 0.90 7.87 -1.98
CA ARG A 194 -0.21 8.32 -1.14
C ARG A 194 -1.04 9.44 -1.78
N TYR A 195 -0.37 10.34 -2.50
CA TYR A 195 -0.96 11.54 -3.09
C TYR A 195 -0.71 11.59 -4.60
N PRO A 196 -1.46 10.80 -5.41
CA PRO A 196 -1.35 10.82 -6.86
C PRO A 196 -2.06 12.03 -7.48
N LYS A 197 -1.60 12.44 -8.67
CA LYS A 197 -2.03 13.68 -9.33
C LYS A 197 -3.51 13.73 -9.68
N ASP A 198 -4.13 12.58 -9.97
CA ASP A 198 -5.53 12.46 -10.38
C ASP A 198 -6.50 12.32 -9.19
N LYS A 199 -6.02 12.38 -7.95
CA LYS A 199 -6.84 12.15 -6.74
C LYS A 199 -6.78 13.29 -5.72
N THR A 200 -6.26 14.45 -6.11
CA THR A 200 -6.12 15.63 -5.22
C THR A 200 -7.47 16.09 -4.65
N ALA A 201 -8.57 15.95 -5.40
CA ALA A 201 -9.91 16.29 -4.93
C ALA A 201 -10.42 15.35 -3.81
N ILE A 202 -9.85 14.15 -3.69
CA ILE A 202 -10.23 13.14 -2.69
C ILE A 202 -9.28 13.23 -1.49
N THR A 203 -7.97 13.22 -1.73
CA THR A 203 -6.96 13.27 -0.65
C THR A 203 -6.88 14.64 0.01
N GLY A 204 -7.24 15.70 -0.72
CA GLY A 204 -7.07 17.09 -0.28
C GLY A 204 -5.62 17.58 -0.33
N ILE A 205 -4.68 16.76 -0.82
CA ILE A 205 -3.25 17.06 -0.92
C ILE A 205 -2.83 17.06 -2.38
N GLN A 206 -1.92 17.96 -2.76
CA GLN A 206 -1.39 18.05 -4.12
C GLN A 206 -0.57 16.80 -4.48
N TYR A 207 -0.18 16.70 -5.75
CA TYR A 207 0.67 15.59 -6.19
C TYR A 207 2.03 15.60 -5.50
N GLU A 208 2.33 14.54 -4.75
CA GLU A 208 3.61 14.35 -4.05
C GLU A 208 4.28 13.06 -4.53
N PRO A 209 5.11 13.09 -5.59
CA PRO A 209 5.77 11.91 -6.16
C PRO A 209 6.77 11.23 -5.23
N TRP A 210 7.14 11.88 -4.12
CA TRP A 210 8.09 11.38 -3.13
C TRP A 210 7.41 10.70 -1.94
N HIS A 211 6.13 10.97 -1.67
CA HIS A 211 5.47 10.54 -0.43
C HIS A 211 4.83 9.16 -0.59
N PHE A 212 5.41 8.17 0.08
CA PHE A 212 4.92 6.80 0.09
C PHE A 212 4.43 6.42 1.48
N ARG A 213 3.32 5.68 1.50
CA ARG A 213 2.67 5.18 2.71
C ARG A 213 2.68 3.66 2.72
N TYR A 214 3.13 3.06 3.82
CA TYR A 214 2.97 1.63 4.06
C TYR A 214 1.55 1.32 4.54
N VAL A 215 0.87 0.44 3.82
CA VAL A 215 -0.46 -0.11 4.14
C VAL A 215 -0.45 -1.64 4.26
N GLY A 216 0.66 -2.28 3.91
CA GLY A 216 0.82 -3.73 3.94
C GLY A 216 0.22 -4.47 2.75
N LEU A 217 0.47 -5.77 2.72
CA LEU A 217 -0.17 -6.71 1.79
C LEU A 217 -1.34 -7.41 2.53
N PRO A 218 -2.46 -7.68 1.83
CA PRO A 218 -2.68 -7.50 0.40
C PRO A 218 -3.20 -6.10 0.04
N HIS A 219 -3.35 -5.21 1.03
CA HIS A 219 -4.07 -3.93 0.90
C HIS A 219 -3.58 -3.09 -0.26
N SER A 220 -2.27 -2.85 -0.34
CA SER A 220 -1.66 -2.11 -1.45
C SER A 220 -1.90 -2.75 -2.82
N ALA A 221 -1.99 -4.08 -2.92
CA ALA A 221 -2.32 -4.77 -4.17
C ALA A 221 -3.79 -4.53 -4.58
N ILE A 222 -4.72 -4.63 -3.64
CA ILE A 222 -6.15 -4.34 -3.89
C ILE A 222 -6.31 -2.88 -4.31
N MET A 223 -5.63 -1.95 -3.63
CA MET A 223 -5.63 -0.53 -3.97
C MET A 223 -5.08 -0.28 -5.37
N LYS A 224 -3.97 -0.93 -5.74
CA LYS A 224 -3.37 -0.80 -7.07
C LYS A 224 -4.31 -1.31 -8.15
N GLU A 225 -4.90 -2.48 -7.95
CA GLU A 225 -5.81 -3.12 -8.92
C GLU A 225 -7.06 -2.28 -9.19
N ASN A 226 -7.62 -1.67 -8.14
CA ASN A 226 -8.85 -0.90 -8.23
C ASN A 226 -8.61 0.62 -8.42
N ASN A 227 -7.35 1.06 -8.57
CA ASN A 227 -6.96 2.46 -8.67
C ASN A 227 -7.53 3.34 -7.54
N LEU A 228 -7.39 2.88 -6.29
CA LEU A 228 -7.91 3.52 -5.08
C LEU A 228 -6.79 4.21 -4.29
N VAL A 229 -7.09 5.42 -3.79
CA VAL A 229 -6.35 6.01 -2.66
C VAL A 229 -6.88 5.47 -1.34
N LEU A 230 -6.18 5.72 -0.23
CA LEU A 230 -6.50 5.13 1.08
C LEU A 230 -7.94 5.45 1.51
N GLU A 231 -8.40 6.68 1.29
CA GLU A 231 -9.77 7.12 1.55
C GLU A 231 -10.79 6.20 0.85
N GLN A 232 -10.64 6.05 -0.47
CA GLN A 232 -11.57 5.23 -1.26
C GLN A 232 -11.44 3.74 -0.94
N TYR A 233 -10.24 3.28 -0.54
CA TYR A 233 -10.03 1.89 -0.17
C TYR A 233 -10.77 1.53 1.12
N LEU A 234 -10.76 2.42 2.11
CA LEU A 234 -11.49 2.20 3.35
C LEU A 234 -13.00 2.22 3.11
N ASP A 235 -13.51 3.11 2.25
CA ASP A 235 -14.91 3.11 1.83
C ASP A 235 -15.27 1.80 1.09
N PHE A 236 -14.41 1.35 0.19
CA PHE A 236 -14.55 0.07 -0.52
C PHE A 236 -14.68 -1.11 0.46
N LEU A 237 -13.81 -1.20 1.47
CA LEU A 237 -13.88 -2.25 2.50
C LEU A 237 -15.15 -2.15 3.34
N LYS A 238 -15.58 -0.93 3.68
CA LYS A 238 -16.82 -0.70 4.43
C LYS A 238 -18.05 -1.13 3.65
N GLU A 239 -18.07 -0.92 2.34
CA GLU A 239 -19.17 -1.32 1.46
C GLU A 239 -19.22 -2.84 1.26
N HIS A 240 -18.08 -3.45 0.90
CA HIS A 240 -18.03 -4.86 0.52
C HIS A 240 -17.99 -5.81 1.73
N LYS A 241 -17.59 -5.32 2.91
CA LYS A 241 -17.41 -6.05 4.18
C LYS A 241 -16.35 -7.14 4.17
N SER A 242 -16.15 -7.84 3.06
CA SER A 242 -15.07 -8.80 2.88
C SER A 242 -14.63 -8.86 1.42
N THR A 243 -13.35 -9.15 1.21
CA THR A 243 -12.77 -9.42 -0.11
C THR A 243 -11.61 -10.39 0.04
N SER A 244 -11.28 -11.11 -1.04
CA SER A 244 -10.15 -12.02 -1.08
C SER A 244 -9.28 -11.75 -2.30
N THR A 245 -7.98 -11.92 -2.16
CA THR A 245 -7.03 -11.79 -3.28
C THR A 245 -5.81 -12.68 -3.08
N VAL A 246 -5.05 -12.92 -4.14
CA VAL A 246 -3.82 -13.73 -4.11
C VAL A 246 -2.64 -12.84 -4.45
N VAL A 247 -1.66 -12.76 -3.55
CA VAL A 247 -0.41 -12.03 -3.78
C VAL A 247 0.75 -12.97 -3.53
N ASN A 248 1.65 -13.11 -4.53
CA ASN A 248 2.83 -13.98 -4.46
C ASN A 248 2.51 -15.45 -4.07
N GLY A 249 1.35 -15.95 -4.49
CA GLY A 249 0.91 -17.32 -4.19
C GLY A 249 0.25 -17.50 -2.81
N THR A 250 0.24 -16.47 -1.96
CA THR A 250 -0.49 -16.47 -0.69
C THR A 250 -1.90 -15.93 -0.90
N THR A 251 -2.90 -16.64 -0.36
CA THR A 251 -4.29 -16.18 -0.39
C THR A 251 -4.55 -15.32 0.83
N TYR A 252 -5.16 -14.16 0.62
CA TYR A 252 -5.55 -13.26 1.69
C TYR A 252 -7.05 -13.06 1.69
N ASP A 253 -7.66 -13.15 2.87
CA ASP A 253 -9.01 -12.68 3.14
C ASP A 253 -8.93 -11.41 3.98
N VAL A 254 -9.62 -10.36 3.55
CA VAL A 254 -9.71 -9.07 4.23
C VAL A 254 -11.16 -8.86 4.63
N MET A 255 -11.41 -8.54 5.90
CA MET A 255 -12.76 -8.35 6.45
C MET A 255 -12.80 -7.06 7.25
N TYR A 256 -13.84 -6.24 7.03
CA TYR A 256 -14.11 -5.04 7.81
C TYR A 256 -15.19 -5.32 8.86
N HIS A 257 -14.90 -4.96 10.10
CA HIS A 257 -15.79 -5.07 11.24
C HIS A 257 -16.01 -3.67 11.84
N PRO A 258 -17.25 -3.14 11.84
CA PRO A 258 -17.55 -1.92 12.57
C PRO A 258 -17.43 -2.18 14.08
N ILE A 259 -16.87 -1.23 14.83
CA ILE A 259 -16.67 -1.36 16.27
C ILE A 259 -17.41 -0.26 17.02
N SER A 260 -18.31 -0.68 17.90
CA SER A 260 -19.01 0.21 18.85
C SER A 260 -18.78 -0.19 20.31
N HIS A 261 -18.26 -1.38 20.56
CA HIS A 261 -17.91 -1.96 21.86
C HIS A 261 -16.91 -3.09 21.62
N ASN A 262 -16.25 -3.56 22.68
CA ASN A 262 -15.35 -4.71 22.60
C ASN A 262 -16.08 -5.92 22.01
N MET A 263 -15.43 -6.64 21.10
CA MET A 263 -16.02 -7.78 20.42
C MET A 263 -15.03 -8.95 20.32
N THR A 264 -15.56 -10.13 20.04
CA THR A 264 -14.77 -11.32 19.74
C THR A 264 -14.96 -11.73 18.29
N LEU A 265 -13.89 -12.19 17.65
CA LEU A 265 -13.90 -12.71 16.29
C LEU A 265 -13.31 -14.12 16.28
N GLU A 266 -13.82 -14.99 15.39
CA GLU A 266 -13.27 -16.32 15.17
C GLU A 266 -12.41 -16.33 13.90
N ILE A 267 -11.17 -16.78 14.04
CA ILE A 267 -10.20 -16.90 12.95
C ILE A 267 -9.69 -18.35 12.89
N PRO A 268 -9.44 -18.94 11.70
CA PRO A 268 -8.86 -20.29 11.64
C PRO A 268 -7.49 -20.39 12.32
N VAL A 269 -7.27 -21.43 13.14
CA VAL A 269 -6.08 -21.59 14.02
C VAL A 269 -4.75 -21.66 13.25
N HIS A 270 -4.77 -22.15 12.01
CA HIS A 270 -3.56 -22.38 11.22
C HIS A 270 -3.21 -21.25 10.25
N HIS A 271 -3.94 -20.13 10.29
CA HIS A 271 -3.68 -18.99 9.42
C HIS A 271 -3.06 -17.84 10.22
N HIS A 272 -2.09 -17.16 9.62
CA HIS A 272 -1.56 -15.92 10.18
C HIS A 272 -2.57 -14.80 9.95
N TYR A 273 -2.74 -13.91 10.94
CA TYR A 273 -3.62 -12.77 10.82
C TYR A 273 -2.97 -11.48 11.31
N GLU A 274 -3.40 -10.37 10.73
CA GLU A 274 -3.11 -9.01 11.18
C GLU A 274 -4.44 -8.28 11.42
N THR A 275 -4.41 -7.30 12.34
CA THR A 275 -5.53 -6.40 12.57
C THR A 275 -5.08 -4.96 12.39
N SER A 276 -5.96 -4.12 11.88
CA SER A 276 -5.75 -2.69 11.79
C SER A 276 -7.05 -1.95 11.95
N GLY A 277 -7.07 -0.94 12.79
CA GLY A 277 -8.10 0.08 12.73
C GLY A 277 -8.05 0.86 11.42
N ASN A 278 -9.13 1.57 11.13
CA ASN A 278 -9.21 2.55 10.04
C ASN A 278 -9.07 4.00 10.51
N ASN A 279 -8.87 4.24 11.82
CA ASN A 279 -8.85 5.54 12.48
C ASN A 279 -10.21 6.27 12.56
N ILE A 280 -11.32 5.56 12.32
CA ILE A 280 -12.66 6.17 12.22
C ILE A 280 -13.69 5.40 13.05
N ASP A 281 -13.97 4.16 12.67
CA ASP A 281 -15.18 3.45 13.13
C ASP A 281 -15.08 1.92 13.11
N GLY A 282 -13.96 1.34 12.69
CA GLY A 282 -13.87 -0.10 12.56
C GLY A 282 -12.46 -0.64 12.43
N VAL A 283 -12.40 -1.96 12.42
CA VAL A 283 -11.17 -2.75 12.32
C VAL A 283 -11.24 -3.65 11.09
N ILE A 284 -10.14 -3.67 10.37
CA ILE A 284 -9.85 -4.57 9.27
C ILE A 284 -9.07 -5.75 9.84
N VAL A 285 -9.55 -6.96 9.56
CA VAL A 285 -8.85 -8.21 9.87
C VAL A 285 -8.38 -8.82 8.56
N THR A 286 -7.09 -9.11 8.47
CA THR A 286 -6.45 -9.69 7.30
C THR A 286 -5.92 -11.07 7.66
N VAL A 287 -6.41 -12.10 7.00
CA VAL A 287 -6.01 -13.50 7.22
C VAL A 287 -5.25 -13.99 6.00
N SER A 288 -4.08 -14.58 6.20
CA SER A 288 -3.22 -15.14 5.15
C SER A 288 -3.11 -16.66 5.26
N LYS A 289 -3.19 -17.33 4.12
CA LYS A 289 -3.26 -18.80 3.97
C LYS A 289 -2.24 -19.31 2.96
#